data_AF-V4J4U4-F1
#
_entry.id   AF-V4J4U4-F1
#
_cell.length_a   1.000
_cell.length_b   1.000
_cell.length_c   1.000
_cell.angle_alpha   90.00
_cell.angle_beta   90.00
_cell.angle_gamma   90.00
#
_symmetry.space_group_name_H-M   'P 1'
#
loop_
_entity.id
_entity.type
_entity.pdbx_description
1 polymer ?
#
loop_
_entity_poly.entity_id
_entity_poly.type
_entity_poly.pdbx_seq_one_letter_code
_entity_poly.pdbx_strand_id
1 'polypeptide(L)' 'MNHIKHTLSAAAMGLILLTAAVSHSVSVGDMAPPFTATSTQGEISLADYKGTNNVVVAFYFAIFTPV' A
#
# COMPACT_ATOMS: atom_id res chain seq x y z
N MET A 1 11.29 -30.09 49.22
CA MET A 1 10.02 -29.79 48.53
C MET A 1 10.21 -28.52 47.71
N ASN A 2 10.38 -28.71 46.40
CA ASN A 2 9.95 -27.87 45.29
C ASN A 2 10.56 -26.45 45.17
N HIS A 3 11.66 -26.32 44.42
CA HIS A 3 11.72 -26.16 42.95
C HIS A 3 11.40 -24.72 42.49
N ILE A 4 12.48 -23.93 42.42
CA ILE A 4 12.93 -23.10 41.29
C ILE A 4 11.85 -22.26 40.58
N LYS A 5 11.98 -20.95 40.80
CA LYS A 5 11.33 -19.86 40.07
C LYS A 5 11.88 -19.80 38.64
N HIS A 6 11.03 -19.95 37.63
CA HIS A 6 11.25 -19.35 36.30
C HIS A 6 9.94 -18.76 35.78
N THR A 7 9.87 -17.45 35.95
CA THR A 7 8.97 -16.51 35.29
C THR A 7 9.16 -16.57 33.77
N LEU A 8 8.09 -16.71 32.99
CA LEU A 8 7.94 -15.94 31.76
C LEU A 8 6.46 -15.81 31.39
N SER A 9 5.94 -14.60 31.55
CA SER A 9 4.60 -14.17 31.20
C SER A 9 4.47 -14.17 29.67
N ALA A 10 3.58 -15.00 29.10
CA ALA A 10 3.24 -14.94 27.68
C ALA A 10 2.11 -13.93 27.45
N ALA A 11 2.40 -12.65 27.71
CA ALA A 11 1.56 -11.53 27.33
C ALA A 11 2.23 -10.79 26.18
N ALA A 12 1.81 -11.07 24.94
CA ALA A 12 1.88 -10.19 23.77
C ALA A 12 1.51 -10.96 22.49
N MET A 13 0.25 -11.37 22.35
CA MET A 13 -0.28 -11.73 21.03
C MET A 13 -0.82 -10.48 20.35
N GLY A 14 0.07 -9.88 19.54
CA GLY A 14 -0.25 -9.20 18.29
C GLY A 14 -1.17 -7.99 18.37
N LEU A 15 -0.57 -6.80 18.52
CA LEU A 15 -1.18 -5.55 18.07
C LEU A 15 -1.42 -5.65 16.56
N ILE A 16 -2.67 -5.91 16.15
CA ILE A 16 -3.09 -5.75 14.75
C ILE A 16 -2.95 -4.26 14.45
N LEU A 17 -1.92 -3.91 13.68
CA LEU A 17 -1.78 -2.57 13.11
C LEU A 17 -2.98 -2.33 12.20
N LEU A 18 -3.98 -1.61 12.72
CA LEU A 18 -5.01 -0.99 11.93
C LEU A 18 -4.31 0.08 11.07
N THR A 19 -3.83 -0.31 9.88
CA THR A 19 -3.39 0.65 8.88
C THR A 19 -4.65 1.36 8.38
N ALA A 20 -5.06 2.40 9.11
CA ALA A 20 -6.00 3.38 8.57
C ALA A 20 -5.49 3.76 7.19
N ALA A 21 -6.34 3.66 6.17
CA ALA A 21 -6.02 4.12 4.84
C ALA A 21 -5.72 5.62 4.93
N VAL A 22 -4.43 5.96 5.07
CA VAL A 22 -3.99 7.34 4.99
C VAL A 22 -4.31 7.77 3.56
N SER A 23 -5.34 8.61 3.42
CA SER A 23 -5.59 9.34 2.20
C SER A 23 -4.44 10.32 2.03
N HIS A 24 -3.41 9.91 1.30
CA HIS A 24 -2.29 10.78 0.97
C HIS A 24 -2.78 11.77 -0.08
N SER A 25 -2.95 13.04 0.32
CA SER A 25 -3.00 14.13 -0.65
C SER A 25 -1.61 14.23 -1.27
N VAL A 26 -1.49 13.98 -2.56
CA VAL A 26 -0.21 14.05 -3.28
C VAL A 26 0.10 15.51 -3.62
N SER A 27 1.30 15.97 -3.28
CA SER A 27 1.81 17.29 -3.65
C SER A 27 2.86 17.19 -4.76
N VAL A 28 3.12 18.31 -5.45
CA VAL A 28 4.20 18.36 -6.45
C VAL A 28 5.54 18.12 -5.77
N GLY A 29 6.33 17.19 -6.31
CA GLY A 29 7.63 16.78 -5.76
C GLY A 29 7.56 15.55 -4.87
N ASP A 30 6.38 15.14 -4.42
CA ASP A 30 6.21 13.88 -3.70
C ASP A 30 6.49 12.68 -4.61
N MET A 31 7.03 11.63 -4.01
CA MET A 31 7.09 10.34 -4.71
C MET A 31 5.67 9.82 -4.92
N ALA A 32 5.33 9.47 -6.16
CA ALA A 32 4.04 8.90 -6.50
C ALA A 32 3.79 7.62 -5.66
N PRO A 33 2.60 7.46 -5.04
CA PRO A 33 2.27 6.25 -4.28
C PRO A 33 2.36 5.00 -5.17
N PRO A 34 2.95 3.90 -4.68
CA PRO A 34 3.00 2.67 -5.45
C PRO A 34 1.59 2.09 -5.60
N PHE A 35 1.29 1.56 -6.78
CA PHE A 35 0.09 0.77 -7.02
C PHE A 35 0.37 -0.40 -7.96
N THR A 36 -0.46 -1.42 -7.83
CA THR A 36 -0.58 -2.53 -8.78
C THR A 36 -2.05 -2.65 -9.16
N ALA A 37 -2.35 -2.80 -10.44
CA ALA A 37 -3.71 -2.89 -10.94
C ALA A 37 -3.83 -3.88 -12.11
N THR A 38 -5.03 -4.41 -12.33
CA THR A 38 -5.35 -5.11 -13.57
C THR A 38 -5.67 -4.10 -14.67
N SER A 39 -5.01 -4.23 -15.82
CA SER A 39 -5.23 -3.40 -17.01
C SER A 39 -5.76 -4.24 -18.18
N THR A 40 -6.05 -3.58 -19.30
CA THR A 40 -6.44 -4.26 -20.56
C THR A 40 -5.31 -5.08 -21.18
N GLN A 41 -4.06 -4.92 -20.71
CA GLN A 41 -2.88 -5.65 -21.17
C GLN A 41 -2.35 -6.64 -20.12
N GLY A 42 -3.09 -6.87 -19.03
CA GLY A 42 -2.66 -7.68 -17.90
C GLY A 42 -2.35 -6.84 -16.66
N GLU A 43 -1.70 -7.45 -15.67
CA GLU A 43 -1.30 -6.74 -14.45
C GLU A 43 -0.22 -5.68 -14.75
N ILE A 44 -0.33 -4.52 -14.10
CA ILE A 44 0.62 -3.42 -14.23
C ILE A 44 0.99 -2.88 -12.84
N SER A 45 2.26 -2.58 -12.63
CA SER A 45 2.78 -1.93 -11.42
C SER A 45 3.45 -0.60 -11.77
N LEU A 46 3.17 0.45 -11.00
CA LEU A 46 3.84 1.74 -11.18
C LEU A 46 5.36 1.62 -10.95
N ALA A 47 5.80 0.68 -10.12
CA ALA A 47 7.20 0.48 -9.80
C ALA A 47 8.04 0.06 -11.02
N ASP A 48 7.42 -0.60 -12.00
CA ASP A 48 8.11 -1.11 -13.21
C ASP A 48 8.59 0.04 -14.11
N TYR A 49 8.03 1.24 -13.97
CA TYR A 49 8.37 2.43 -14.74
C TYR A 49 9.33 3.38 -14.00
N LYS A 50 9.69 3.07 -12.75
CA LYS A 50 10.50 3.97 -11.91
C LYS A 50 11.90 4.16 -12.49
N GLY A 51 12.28 5.41 -12.74
CA GLY A 51 13.62 5.79 -13.20
C GLY A 51 13.90 5.51 -14.68
N THR A 52 12.95 4.93 -15.41
CA THR A 52 13.10 4.60 -16.83
C THR A 52 12.22 5.49 -17.72
N ASN A 53 11.04 5.88 -17.24
CA ASN A 53 10.05 6.61 -18.02
C ASN A 53 9.39 7.73 -17.20
N ASN A 54 8.95 8.79 -17.87
CA ASN A 54 7.96 9.71 -17.30
C ASN A 54 6.57 9.09 -17.49
N VAL A 55 5.76 9.05 -16.42
CA VAL A 55 4.44 8.40 -16.41
C VAL A 55 3.36 9.42 -16.12
N VAL A 56 2.26 9.39 -16.89
CA VAL A 56 1.05 10.19 -16.65
C VAL A 56 -0.10 9.25 -16.34
N VAL A 57 -0.78 9.49 -15.21
CA VAL A 57 -1.99 8.74 -14.81
C VAL A 57 -3.19 9.67 -14.92
N ALA A 58 -4.19 9.26 -15.69
CA ALA A 58 -5.44 9.99 -15.85
C ALA A 58 -6.62 9.16 -15.36
N PHE A 59 -7.50 9.78 -14.57
CA PHE A 59 -8.72 9.17 -14.07
C PHE A 59 -9.92 9.76 -14.82
N TYR A 60 -10.85 8.89 -15.20
CA TYR A 60 -12.13 9.26 -15.80
C TYR A 60 -13.26 8.55 -15.03
N PHE A 61 -14.46 9.15 -15.01
CA PHE A 61 -15.56 8.68 -14.16
C PHE A 61 -16.06 7.28 -14.55
N ALA A 62 -16.32 7.08 -15.85
CA ALA A 62 -16.84 5.84 -16.36
C ALA A 62 -16.53 5.69 -17.86
N ILE A 63 -16.57 4.44 -18.32
CA ILE A 63 -16.58 4.13 -19.75
C ILE A 63 -17.92 4.54 -20.38
N PHE A 64 -17.90 4.97 -21.64
CA PHE A 64 -19.08 5.36 -22.43
C PHE A 64 -19.87 6.58 -21.93
N THR A 65 -19.24 7.51 -21.20
CA THR A 65 -19.87 8.79 -20.80
C THR A 65 -19.34 9.97 -21.62
N PRO A 66 -20.19 10.92 -22.06
CA PRO A 66 -19.74 12.17 -22.67
C PRO A 66 -18.84 12.99 -21.74
N VAL A 67 -17.99 13.84 -22.33
CA VAL A 67 -17.14 14.82 -21.63
C VAL A 67 -17.79 16.19 -21.55
#